data_AF-X0YEX2-F1
#
_entry.id   AF-X0YEX2-F1
#
_cell.length_a   1.000
_cell.length_b   1.000
_cell.length_c   1.000
_cell.angle_alpha   90.00
_cell.angle_beta   90.00
_cell.angle_gamma   90.00
#
_symmetry.space_group_name_H-M   'P 1'
#
loop_
_entity.id
_entity.type
_entity.pdbx_description
1 polymer ?
#
loop_
_entity_poly.entity_id
_entity_poly.type
_entity_poly.pdbx_seq_one_letter_code
_entity_poly.pdbx_strand_id
1 'polypeptide(L)'
;MAQVLYQPDVYARIDLRIQTQFKSSYALALYENCIRFHRIGATGWISIDQFRKLMGVGDDKYNKFNDFNRRVLSPALVEINKVSDIEVQPTLRRMSQKVIALKFQIKLKQKKVRALGVPGAKLINTVVESANGGLRAVLESEFKASRQDATKIVSSYPEAYIQEKIKIIQSSQIYKTGGVNSPIALLKSALRENYSGSTNQSTGEVDSPKKRTSHDEKDAYETYFVTASMKGFNALDLNIRKDVERGFAEKLEA
;
A
#
# COMPACT_ATOMS: atom_id res chain seq x y z
N MET A 1 2.57 12.70 33.33
CA MET A 1 2.89 12.98 31.90
C MET A 1 4.17 12.29 31.44
N ALA A 2 5.24 12.19 32.24
CA ALA A 2 6.50 11.53 31.83
C ALA A 2 6.38 10.03 31.50
N GLN A 3 5.47 9.30 32.18
CA GLN A 3 5.34 7.84 32.01
C GLN A 3 4.68 7.43 30.68
N VAL A 4 3.88 8.32 30.10
CA VAL A 4 3.20 8.09 28.81
C VAL A 4 4.20 8.18 27.65
N LEU A 5 5.31 8.90 27.80
CA LEU A 5 6.35 9.07 26.78
C LEU A 5 7.37 7.91 26.72
N TYR A 6 7.28 6.92 27.61
CA TYR A 6 8.32 5.91 27.80
C TYR A 6 8.30 4.75 26.77
N GLN A 7 7.27 4.69 25.92
CA GLN A 7 7.11 3.64 24.91
C GLN A 7 7.24 4.20 23.49
N PRO A 8 8.45 4.17 22.87
CA PRO A 8 8.69 4.76 21.54
C PRO A 8 7.91 4.08 20.41
N ASP A 9 7.37 2.87 20.62
CA ASP A 9 6.61 2.12 19.61
C ASP A 9 5.17 2.64 19.42
N VAL A 10 4.63 3.39 20.40
CA VAL A 10 3.27 3.99 20.33
C VAL A 10 3.28 5.34 19.59
N TYR A 11 4.46 5.93 19.39
CA TYR A 11 4.66 7.23 18.77
C TYR A 11 5.30 7.11 17.38
N ALA A 12 4.97 8.04 16.48
CA ALA A 12 5.71 8.14 15.23
C ALA A 12 7.09 8.74 15.50
N ARG A 13 8.14 8.13 14.93
CA ARG A 13 9.45 8.79 14.80
C ARG A 13 9.34 9.84 13.71
N ILE A 14 9.52 11.10 14.08
CA ILE A 14 9.46 12.23 13.14
C ILE A 14 10.88 12.73 12.87
N ASP A 15 11.22 12.85 11.58
CA ASP A 15 12.48 13.44 11.15
C ASP A 15 12.41 14.97 11.24
N LEU A 16 13.24 15.57 12.09
CA LEU A 16 13.37 17.02 12.27
C LEU A 16 13.69 17.76 10.97
N ARG A 17 14.39 17.11 10.03
CA ARG A 17 14.69 17.70 8.71
C ARG A 17 13.43 17.91 7.89
N ILE A 18 12.40 17.09 8.08
CA ILE A 18 11.12 17.25 7.38
C ILE A 18 10.28 18.31 8.10
N GLN A 19 10.26 18.31 9.43
CA GLN A 19 9.52 19.32 10.20
C GLN A 19 9.94 20.76 9.85
N THR A 20 11.24 21.01 9.75
CA THR A 20 11.79 22.34 9.40
C THR A 20 11.48 22.80 7.97
N GLN A 21 11.04 21.90 7.08
CA GLN A 21 10.67 22.25 5.71
C GLN A 21 9.22 22.76 5.57
N PHE A 22 8.38 22.54 6.58
CA PHE A 22 7.01 23.05 6.58
C PHE A 22 6.98 24.54 6.90
N LYS A 23 6.24 25.28 6.09
CA LYS A 23 5.94 26.71 6.25
C LYS A 23 4.58 26.93 6.90
N SER A 24 3.63 26.02 6.68
CA SER A 24 2.30 26.08 7.30
C SER A 24 2.21 25.24 8.57
N SER A 25 1.74 25.84 9.66
CA SER A 25 1.39 25.11 10.88
C SER A 25 0.32 24.04 10.63
N TYR A 26 -0.62 24.31 9.71
CA TYR A 26 -1.62 23.33 9.30
C TYR A 26 -1.02 22.14 8.55
N ALA A 27 -0.03 22.38 7.68
CA ALA A 27 0.65 21.28 6.98
C ALA A 27 1.45 20.41 7.95
N LEU A 28 2.14 21.03 8.91
CA LEU A 28 2.84 20.32 9.97
C LEU A 28 1.87 19.48 10.81
N ALA A 29 0.77 20.07 11.30
CA ALA A 29 -0.23 19.35 12.08
C ALA A 29 -0.83 18.16 11.31
N LEU A 30 -1.18 18.34 10.03
CA LEU A 30 -1.70 17.25 9.23
C LEU A 30 -0.66 16.15 8.99
N TYR A 31 0.60 16.52 8.72
CA TYR A 31 1.68 15.56 8.57
C TYR A 31 1.86 14.70 9.83
N GLU A 32 1.90 15.32 11.00
CA GLU A 32 2.07 14.60 12.28
C GLU A 32 0.92 13.65 12.56
N ASN A 33 -0.31 14.06 12.22
CA ASN A 33 -1.48 13.21 12.38
C ASN A 33 -1.53 12.06 11.36
N CYS A 34 -0.96 12.23 10.16
CA CYS A 34 -0.95 11.20 9.12
C CYS A 34 0.23 10.24 9.22
N ILE A 35 1.45 10.70 9.53
CA ILE A 35 2.66 9.87 9.48
C ILE A 35 2.54 8.65 10.40
N ARG A 36 1.84 8.76 11.52
CA ARG A 36 1.58 7.64 12.45
C ARG A 36 0.90 6.43 11.80
N PHE A 37 0.15 6.66 10.71
CA PHE A 37 -0.59 5.62 9.99
C PHE A 37 0.13 5.14 8.73
N HIS A 38 1.40 5.54 8.50
CA HIS A 38 2.11 5.18 7.27
C HIS A 38 2.25 3.66 7.04
N ARG A 39 2.28 2.86 8.13
CA ARG A 39 2.33 1.38 8.05
C ARG A 39 0.98 0.75 7.72
N ILE A 40 -0.11 1.39 8.18
CA ILE A 40 -1.49 0.95 7.95
C ILE A 40 -1.97 1.40 6.57
N GLY A 41 -1.46 2.53 6.08
CA GLY A 41 -1.78 3.10 4.77
C GLY A 41 -3.06 3.94 4.75
N ALA A 42 -3.79 4.02 5.86
CA ALA A 42 -4.95 4.90 5.98
C ALA A 42 -5.25 5.29 7.43
N THR A 43 -5.91 6.43 7.61
CA THR A 43 -6.54 6.82 8.88
C THR A 43 -7.94 6.25 8.99
N GLY A 44 -8.47 6.23 10.22
CA GLY A 44 -9.92 6.09 10.44
C GLY A 44 -10.71 7.28 9.90
N TRP A 45 -12.05 7.13 9.88
CA TRP A 45 -12.95 8.25 9.63
C TRP A 45 -13.00 9.19 10.83
N ILE A 46 -12.83 10.48 10.59
CA ILE A 46 -12.94 11.54 11.59
C ILE A 46 -13.99 12.56 11.14
N SER A 47 -14.82 13.03 12.07
CA SER A 47 -15.80 14.09 11.77
C SER A 47 -15.10 15.40 11.40
N ILE A 48 -15.75 16.24 10.60
CA ILE A 48 -15.17 17.54 10.19
C ILE A 48 -14.86 18.42 11.41
N ASP A 49 -15.72 18.43 12.42
CA ASP A 49 -15.53 19.27 13.60
C ASP A 49 -14.35 18.80 14.46
N GLN A 50 -14.22 17.49 14.68
CA GLN A 50 -13.05 16.93 15.37
C GLN A 50 -11.77 17.20 14.58
N PHE A 51 -11.82 17.06 13.25
CA PHE A 51 -10.65 17.31 12.41
C PHE A 51 -10.23 18.78 12.43
N ARG A 52 -11.17 19.73 12.42
CA ARG A 52 -10.85 21.17 12.56
C ARG A 52 -10.10 21.47 13.86
N LYS A 53 -10.54 20.88 14.97
CA LYS A 53 -9.87 21.02 16.27
C LYS A 53 -8.47 20.40 16.26
N LEU A 54 -8.33 19.20 15.67
CA LEU A 54 -7.05 18.51 15.51
C LEU A 54 -6.06 19.31 14.65
N MET A 55 -6.56 20.09 13.69
CA MET A 55 -5.77 21.00 12.87
C MET A 55 -5.49 22.36 13.54
N GLY A 56 -5.94 22.58 14.79
CA GLY A 56 -5.75 23.86 15.49
C GLY A 56 -6.49 25.03 14.84
N VAL A 57 -7.58 24.78 14.12
CA VAL A 57 -8.44 25.83 13.57
C VAL A 57 -9.37 26.32 14.67
N GLY A 58 -9.32 27.60 15.01
CA GLY A 58 -10.22 28.19 16.00
C GLY A 58 -11.70 28.02 15.62
N ASP A 59 -12.57 27.89 16.62
CA ASP A 59 -13.97 27.50 16.44
C ASP A 59 -14.74 28.43 15.49
N ASP A 60 -14.41 29.73 15.47
CA ASP A 60 -15.06 30.74 14.60
C ASP A 60 -14.50 30.81 13.17
N LYS A 61 -13.39 30.12 12.88
CA LYS A 61 -12.69 30.21 11.59
C LYS A 61 -13.08 29.08 10.65
N TYR A 62 -13.48 29.43 9.43
CA TYR A 62 -13.74 28.49 8.34
C TYR A 62 -14.87 27.48 8.62
N ASN A 63 -15.98 27.97 9.19
CA ASN A 63 -17.15 27.14 9.55
C ASN A 63 -17.75 26.37 8.37
N LYS A 64 -17.66 26.93 7.16
CA LYS A 64 -18.06 26.23 5.94
C LYS A 64 -16.92 25.32 5.47
N PHE A 65 -17.24 24.06 5.20
CA PHE A 65 -16.26 23.09 4.68
C PHE A 65 -15.54 23.60 3.42
N ASN A 66 -16.22 24.35 2.54
CA ASN A 66 -15.57 24.90 1.35
C ASN A 66 -14.42 25.87 1.70
N ASP A 67 -14.63 26.75 2.70
CA ASP A 67 -13.59 27.67 3.16
C ASP A 67 -12.46 26.93 3.87
N PHE A 68 -12.81 25.95 4.72
CA PHE A 68 -11.83 25.08 5.37
C PHE A 68 -10.99 24.33 4.33
N ASN A 69 -11.64 23.76 3.32
CA ASN A 69 -10.96 23.01 2.27
C ASN A 69 -10.00 23.90 1.49
N ARG A 70 -10.46 25.09 1.08
CA ARG A 70 -9.68 26.04 0.29
C ARG A 70 -8.49 26.63 1.05
N ARG A 71 -8.65 26.95 2.33
CA ARG A 71 -7.67 27.72 3.11
C ARG A 71 -6.80 26.86 4.02
N VAL A 72 -7.24 25.67 4.37
CA VAL A 72 -6.55 24.78 5.33
C VAL A 72 -6.20 23.46 4.69
N LEU A 73 -7.20 22.64 4.33
CA LEU A 73 -6.97 21.25 3.92
C LEU A 73 -6.17 21.14 2.60
N SER A 74 -6.60 21.83 1.54
CA SER A 74 -5.96 21.74 0.24
C SER A 74 -4.52 22.30 0.25
N PRO A 75 -4.25 23.50 0.83
CA PRO A 75 -2.87 23.98 0.98
C PRO A 75 -1.98 23.03 1.79
N ALA A 76 -2.50 22.48 2.91
CA ALA A 76 -1.76 21.54 3.74
C ALA A 76 -1.40 20.26 2.97
N LEU A 77 -2.35 19.69 2.23
CA LEU A 77 -2.11 18.49 1.41
C LEU A 77 -1.07 18.74 0.32
N VAL A 78 -1.15 19.88 -0.37
CA VAL A 78 -0.16 20.25 -1.41
C VAL A 78 1.23 20.35 -0.81
N GLU A 79 1.36 20.99 0.34
CA GLU A 79 2.65 21.17 1.01
C GLU A 79 3.24 19.85 1.49
N ILE A 80 2.47 19.01 2.18
CA ILE A 80 2.90 17.67 2.62
C ILE A 80 3.36 16.86 1.41
N ASN A 81 2.54 16.79 0.36
CA ASN A 81 2.87 16.04 -0.84
C ASN A 81 4.10 16.60 -1.57
N LYS A 82 4.50 17.85 -1.30
CA LYS A 82 5.72 18.45 -1.84
C LYS A 82 6.97 18.19 -0.98
N VAL A 83 6.90 18.33 0.34
CA VAL A 83 8.10 18.42 1.20
C VAL A 83 8.37 17.18 2.06
N SER A 84 7.36 16.34 2.30
CA SER A 84 7.52 15.17 3.17
C SER A 84 7.87 13.90 2.40
N ASP A 85 8.17 12.84 3.14
CA ASP A 85 8.38 11.48 2.69
C ASP A 85 7.08 10.67 2.52
N ILE A 86 5.91 11.27 2.74
CA ILE A 86 4.61 10.62 2.54
C ILE A 86 3.78 11.35 1.48
N GLU A 87 2.97 10.58 0.76
CA GLU A 87 1.86 11.07 -0.05
C GLU A 87 0.55 10.84 0.71
N VAL A 88 -0.24 11.90 0.81
CA VAL A 88 -1.52 11.92 1.53
C VAL A 88 -2.62 12.34 0.58
N GLN A 89 -3.69 11.53 0.53
CA GLN A 89 -4.87 11.79 -0.27
C GLN A 89 -6.13 11.73 0.59
N PRO A 90 -7.00 12.77 0.57
CA PRO A 90 -8.22 12.78 1.35
C PRO A 90 -9.33 11.94 0.69
N THR A 91 -10.10 11.21 1.48
CA THR A 91 -11.39 10.64 1.12
C THR A 91 -12.48 11.32 1.95
N LEU A 92 -13.52 11.84 1.30
CA LEU A 92 -14.61 12.56 1.95
C LEU A 92 -15.86 11.69 2.05
N ARG A 93 -16.51 11.68 3.20
CA ARG A 93 -17.84 11.08 3.40
C ARG A 93 -18.88 12.19 3.38
N ARG A 94 -19.92 12.01 2.57
CA ARG A 94 -21.00 12.97 2.39
C ARG A 94 -22.33 12.41 2.86
N MET A 95 -23.18 13.29 3.40
CA MET A 95 -24.57 13.03 3.72
C MET A 95 -25.39 14.25 3.28
N SER A 96 -26.38 14.04 2.41
CA SER A 96 -27.21 15.10 1.84
C SER A 96 -26.38 16.31 1.36
N GLN A 97 -25.42 16.05 0.45
CA GLN A 97 -24.45 17.00 -0.14
C GLN A 97 -23.41 17.62 0.82
N LYS A 98 -23.64 17.58 2.14
CA LYS A 98 -22.69 18.07 3.14
C LYS A 98 -21.60 17.04 3.41
N VAL A 99 -20.36 17.50 3.57
CA VAL A 99 -19.24 16.67 4.00
C VAL A 99 -19.32 16.52 5.52
N ILE A 100 -19.47 15.29 6.01
CA ILE A 100 -19.65 15.01 7.45
C ILE A 100 -18.37 14.45 8.09
N ALA A 101 -17.54 13.76 7.31
CA ALA A 101 -16.32 13.14 7.79
C ALA A 101 -15.28 13.03 6.68
N LEU A 102 -14.04 12.82 7.07
CA LEU A 102 -12.92 12.57 6.16
C LEU A 102 -12.02 11.46 6.71
N LYS A 103 -11.26 10.85 5.82
CA LYS A 103 -10.13 9.97 6.14
C LYS A 103 -9.01 10.26 5.16
N PHE A 104 -7.80 9.82 5.46
CA PHE A 104 -6.65 9.96 4.59
C PHE A 104 -6.11 8.61 4.18
N GLN A 105 -5.81 8.47 2.89
CA GLN A 105 -4.93 7.41 2.39
C GLN A 105 -3.50 7.93 2.41
N ILE A 106 -2.58 7.09 2.86
CA ILE A 106 -1.19 7.44 3.12
C ILE A 106 -0.31 6.42 2.44
N LYS A 107 0.68 6.91 1.69
CA LYS A 107 1.71 6.07 1.05
C LYS A 107 3.07 6.67 1.32
N LEU A 108 4.07 5.83 1.61
CA LEU A 108 5.44 6.31 1.70
C LEU A 108 5.95 6.62 0.30
N LYS A 109 6.49 7.82 0.09
CA LYS A 109 7.18 8.17 -1.14
C LYS A 109 8.49 7.41 -1.20
N GLN A 110 8.78 6.88 -2.38
CA GLN A 110 10.09 6.31 -2.64
C GLN A 110 11.11 7.46 -2.65
N LYS A 111 12.12 7.39 -1.76
CA LYS A 111 13.17 8.40 -1.66
C LYS A 111 13.88 8.52 -3.01
N LYS A 112 13.72 9.69 -3.66
CA LYS A 112 14.57 10.08 -4.78
C LYS A 112 15.92 10.49 -4.22
N VAL A 113 16.91 9.60 -4.27
CA VAL A 113 18.30 9.97 -4.00
C VAL A 113 18.72 10.95 -5.09
N ARG A 114 18.85 12.24 -4.74
CA ARG A 114 19.54 13.20 -5.59
C ARG A 114 21.03 12.89 -5.47
N ALA A 115 21.61 12.27 -6.49
CA ALA A 115 23.05 12.27 -6.64
C ALA A 115 23.50 13.75 -6.65
N LEU A 116 24.35 14.12 -5.69
CA LEU A 116 24.87 15.47 -5.55
C LEU A 116 25.64 15.85 -6.82
N GLY A 117 25.20 16.92 -7.50
CA GLY A 117 26.13 17.83 -8.19
C GLY A 117 26.57 17.53 -9.63
N VAL A 118 25.81 16.83 -10.48
CA VAL A 118 26.12 16.79 -11.93
C VAL A 118 25.07 17.57 -12.74
N PRO A 119 25.39 18.75 -13.28
CA PRO A 119 24.53 19.47 -14.22
C PRO A 119 24.32 18.62 -15.48
N GLY A 120 23.06 18.33 -15.83
CA GLY A 120 22.70 17.54 -17.02
C GLY A 120 22.29 16.08 -16.77
N ALA A 121 22.32 15.60 -15.52
CA ALA A 121 21.78 14.28 -15.20
C ALA A 121 20.24 14.28 -15.30
N LYS A 122 19.71 13.68 -16.37
CA LYS A 122 18.28 13.31 -16.46
C LYS A 122 17.89 12.53 -15.21
N LEU A 123 16.69 12.82 -14.69
CA LEU A 123 16.04 12.15 -13.57
C LEU A 123 16.20 10.63 -13.65
N ILE A 124 17.16 10.09 -12.91
CA ILE A 124 17.35 8.64 -12.77
C ILE A 124 16.42 8.13 -11.68
N ASN A 125 15.40 7.36 -12.07
CA ASN A 125 14.44 6.66 -11.19
C ASN A 125 15.10 5.44 -10.48
N THR A 126 16.34 5.58 -10.01
CA THR A 126 17.22 4.42 -9.74
C THR A 126 17.00 3.72 -8.40
N VAL A 127 16.17 4.25 -7.49
CA VAL A 127 15.93 3.59 -6.19
C VAL A 127 14.75 2.60 -6.25
N VAL A 128 13.87 2.69 -7.24
CA VAL A 128 12.88 1.63 -7.52
C VAL A 128 13.53 0.47 -8.25
N GLU A 129 14.60 0.73 -9.01
CA GLU A 129 15.36 -0.28 -9.73
C GLU A 129 16.21 -1.18 -8.82
N SER A 130 16.45 -0.85 -7.55
CA SER A 130 17.29 -1.74 -6.72
C SER A 130 16.52 -2.89 -6.06
N ALA A 131 15.23 -2.69 -5.71
CA ALA A 131 14.35 -3.77 -5.24
C ALA A 131 13.64 -4.45 -6.42
N ASN A 132 13.04 -3.67 -7.33
CA ASN A 132 12.38 -4.21 -8.51
C ASN A 132 13.33 -4.57 -9.67
N GLY A 133 14.56 -4.07 -9.71
CA GLY A 133 15.52 -4.46 -10.75
C GLY A 133 16.14 -5.82 -10.50
N GLY A 134 16.22 -6.28 -9.24
CA GLY A 134 16.53 -7.68 -8.95
C GLY A 134 15.46 -8.60 -9.55
N LEU A 135 14.19 -8.31 -9.27
CA LEU A 135 13.07 -9.09 -9.81
C LEU A 135 12.96 -8.99 -11.34
N ARG A 136 13.13 -7.79 -11.91
CA ARG A 136 13.13 -7.61 -13.39
C ARG A 136 14.30 -8.33 -14.04
N ALA A 137 15.49 -8.29 -13.44
CA ALA A 137 16.63 -9.04 -13.94
C ALA A 137 16.36 -10.54 -13.91
N VAL A 138 15.80 -11.08 -12.82
CA VAL A 138 15.39 -12.50 -12.73
C VAL A 138 14.35 -12.86 -13.79
N LEU A 139 13.36 -11.99 -14.04
CA LEU A 139 12.36 -12.20 -15.08
C LEU A 139 12.98 -12.18 -16.49
N GLU A 140 13.91 -11.28 -16.75
CA GLU A 140 14.59 -11.14 -18.04
C GLU A 140 15.61 -12.27 -18.29
N SER A 141 16.38 -12.67 -17.28
CA SER A 141 17.44 -13.69 -17.41
C SER A 141 16.92 -15.13 -17.31
N GLU A 142 16.08 -15.43 -16.31
CA GLU A 142 15.61 -16.80 -16.08
C GLU A 142 14.34 -17.11 -16.88
N PHE A 143 13.39 -16.16 -16.91
CA PHE A 143 12.10 -16.37 -17.56
C PHE A 143 12.06 -15.85 -19.01
N LYS A 144 13.15 -15.27 -19.52
CA LYS A 144 13.26 -14.68 -20.88
C LYS A 144 12.16 -13.65 -21.16
N ALA A 145 11.75 -12.90 -20.13
CA ALA A 145 10.72 -11.86 -20.28
C ALA A 145 11.24 -10.69 -21.13
N SER A 146 10.38 -10.12 -21.98
CA SER A 146 10.67 -8.83 -22.60
C SER A 146 10.71 -7.74 -21.53
N ARG A 147 11.54 -6.72 -21.72
CA ARG A 147 11.64 -5.55 -20.83
C ARG A 147 10.27 -4.92 -20.54
N GLN A 148 9.38 -4.89 -21.53
CA GLN A 148 8.02 -4.37 -21.35
C GLN A 148 7.15 -5.31 -20.49
N ASP A 149 7.29 -6.62 -20.68
CA ASP A 149 6.55 -7.62 -19.89
C ASP A 149 7.01 -7.65 -18.43
N ALA A 150 8.32 -7.61 -18.19
CA ALA A 150 8.87 -7.55 -16.83
C ALA A 150 8.40 -6.28 -16.10
N THR A 151 8.35 -5.14 -16.81
CA THR A 151 7.83 -3.88 -16.25
C THR A 151 6.35 -4.01 -15.87
N LYS A 152 5.54 -4.58 -16.77
CA LYS A 152 4.11 -4.75 -16.53
C LYS A 152 3.86 -5.67 -15.33
N ILE A 153 4.52 -6.83 -15.29
CA ILE A 153 4.36 -7.82 -14.20
C ILE A 153 4.69 -7.19 -12.85
N VAL A 154 5.84 -6.52 -12.73
CA VAL A 154 6.27 -5.91 -11.47
C VAL A 154 5.40 -4.71 -11.05
N SER A 155 4.77 -4.03 -12.01
CA SER A 155 3.79 -2.97 -11.69
C SER A 155 2.40 -3.49 -11.31
N SER A 156 2.04 -4.69 -11.78
CA SER A 156 0.70 -5.26 -11.63
C SER A 156 0.55 -6.15 -10.39
N TYR A 157 1.64 -6.72 -9.87
CA TYR A 157 1.60 -7.67 -8.76
C TYR A 157 2.60 -7.30 -7.65
N PRO A 158 2.30 -7.57 -6.37
CA PRO A 158 3.25 -7.37 -5.27
C PRO A 158 4.51 -8.24 -5.42
N GLU A 159 5.67 -7.71 -5.04
CA GLU A 159 6.97 -8.39 -5.16
C GLU A 159 6.99 -9.78 -4.50
N ALA A 160 6.47 -9.88 -3.27
CA ALA A 160 6.40 -11.14 -2.52
C ALA A 160 5.60 -12.23 -3.26
N TYR A 161 4.53 -11.83 -3.95
CA TYR A 161 3.68 -12.75 -4.72
C TYR A 161 4.39 -13.27 -5.96
N ILE A 162 5.11 -12.40 -6.67
CA ILE A 162 5.88 -12.80 -7.85
C ILE A 162 7.01 -13.76 -7.44
N GLN A 163 7.74 -13.45 -6.35
CA GLN A 163 8.80 -14.31 -5.83
C GLN A 163 8.29 -15.67 -5.39
N GLU A 164 7.12 -15.73 -4.75
CA GLU A 164 6.48 -16.99 -4.39
C GLU A 164 6.22 -17.87 -5.63
N LYS A 165 5.65 -17.30 -6.71
CA LYS A 165 5.37 -18.05 -7.94
C LYS A 165 6.63 -18.48 -8.67
N ILE A 166 7.66 -17.62 -8.71
CA ILE A 166 8.98 -17.98 -9.24
C ILE A 166 9.54 -19.20 -8.50
N LYS A 167 9.48 -19.20 -7.16
CA LYS A 167 9.97 -20.31 -6.33
C LYS A 167 9.20 -21.61 -6.60
N ILE A 168 7.87 -21.53 -6.77
CA ILE A 168 7.04 -22.69 -7.12
C ILE A 168 7.45 -23.25 -8.49
N ILE A 169 7.61 -22.39 -9.51
CA ILE A 169 8.00 -22.82 -10.85
C ILE A 169 9.41 -23.45 -10.85
N GLN A 170 10.38 -22.83 -10.17
CA GLN A 170 11.73 -23.37 -10.00
C GLN A 170 11.75 -24.72 -9.28
N SER A 171 10.79 -24.97 -8.38
CA SER A 171 10.65 -26.24 -7.67
C SER A 171 10.00 -27.35 -8.50
N SER A 172 9.34 -27.02 -9.62
CA SER A 172 8.65 -27.98 -10.50
C SER A 172 9.64 -28.76 -11.37
N GLN A 173 9.46 -30.09 -11.42
CA GLN A 173 10.34 -31.00 -12.16
C GLN A 173 10.37 -30.72 -13.68
N ILE A 174 9.24 -30.24 -14.23
CA ILE A 174 9.08 -29.92 -15.66
C ILE A 174 9.94 -28.71 -16.06
N TYR A 175 10.14 -27.78 -15.14
CA TYR A 175 11.00 -26.62 -15.35
C TYR A 175 12.48 -27.01 -15.29
N LYS A 176 12.86 -27.88 -14.34
CA LYS A 176 14.25 -28.37 -14.18
C LYS A 176 14.74 -29.21 -15.35
N THR A 177 13.86 -29.95 -16.02
CA THR A 177 14.19 -30.77 -17.18
C THR A 177 14.18 -30.00 -18.51
N GLY A 178 13.89 -28.69 -18.49
CA GLY A 178 13.87 -27.85 -19.70
C GLY A 178 12.67 -28.11 -20.62
N GLY A 179 11.63 -28.82 -20.16
CA GLY A 179 10.44 -29.16 -20.95
C GLY A 179 9.47 -27.99 -21.17
N VAL A 180 9.81 -26.76 -20.76
CA VAL A 180 8.94 -25.58 -20.84
C VAL A 180 9.36 -24.71 -22.02
N ASN A 181 8.53 -24.70 -23.08
CA ASN A 181 8.77 -23.90 -24.28
C ASN A 181 8.72 -22.38 -24.04
N SER A 182 7.96 -21.92 -23.03
CA SER A 182 7.86 -20.50 -22.68
C SER A 182 7.76 -20.30 -21.15
N PRO A 183 8.91 -20.12 -20.48
CA PRO A 183 8.98 -19.82 -19.05
C PRO A 183 8.13 -18.62 -18.65
N ILE A 184 8.11 -17.55 -19.46
CA ILE A 184 7.32 -16.35 -19.19
C ILE A 184 5.82 -16.59 -19.31
N ALA A 185 5.36 -17.43 -20.25
CA ALA A 185 3.95 -17.76 -20.37
C ALA A 185 3.47 -18.55 -19.15
N LEU A 186 4.31 -19.49 -18.67
CA LEU A 186 4.05 -20.25 -17.45
C LEU A 186 4.01 -19.37 -16.20
N LEU A 187 4.91 -18.38 -16.10
CA LEU A 187 4.85 -17.42 -15.00
C LEU A 187 3.58 -16.55 -15.08
N LYS A 188 3.21 -16.08 -16.29
CA LYS A 188 1.99 -15.31 -16.49
C LYS A 188 0.74 -16.11 -16.13
N SER A 189 0.67 -17.41 -16.46
CA SER A 189 -0.44 -18.27 -16.04
C SER A 189 -0.42 -18.50 -14.53
N ALA A 190 0.74 -18.79 -13.92
CA ALA A 190 0.86 -18.98 -12.47
C ALA A 190 0.45 -17.74 -11.65
N LEU A 191 0.76 -16.54 -12.16
CA LEU A 191 0.34 -15.27 -11.55
C LEU A 191 -1.17 -15.04 -11.69
N ARG A 192 -1.76 -15.41 -12.83
CA ARG A 192 -3.20 -15.26 -13.13
C ARG A 192 -4.07 -16.26 -12.38
N GLU A 193 -3.66 -17.52 -12.36
CA GLU A 193 -4.41 -18.65 -11.81
C GLU A 193 -4.05 -18.95 -10.35
N ASN A 194 -3.21 -18.10 -9.74
CA ASN A 194 -2.80 -18.18 -8.34
C ASN A 194 -2.35 -19.58 -7.91
N TYR A 195 -1.38 -20.15 -8.63
CA TYR A 195 -0.88 -21.50 -8.37
C TYR A 195 -0.46 -21.64 -6.91
N SER A 196 -1.16 -22.45 -6.13
CA SER A 196 -0.84 -22.69 -4.72
C SER A 196 -0.14 -24.04 -4.60
N GLY A 197 0.89 -24.11 -3.77
CA GLY A 197 1.70 -25.30 -3.58
C GLY A 197 0.95 -26.39 -2.79
N SER A 198 -0.05 -27.03 -3.41
CA SER A 198 -0.52 -28.34 -2.99
C SER A 198 -0.30 -29.34 -4.10
N THR A 199 0.60 -30.27 -3.84
CA THR A 199 0.73 -31.56 -4.50
C THR A 199 -0.62 -32.20 -4.79
N ASN A 200 -0.97 -32.38 -6.07
CA ASN A 200 -1.33 -33.67 -6.64
C ASN A 200 -1.53 -33.58 -8.16
N GLN A 201 -1.10 -34.64 -8.83
CA GLN A 201 -1.20 -34.87 -10.26
C GLN A 201 -2.65 -34.81 -10.75
N SER A 202 -2.87 -34.18 -11.91
CA SER A 202 -3.75 -34.68 -12.99
C SER A 202 -3.64 -33.80 -14.23
N THR A 203 -3.12 -34.44 -15.29
CA THR A 203 -3.32 -34.25 -16.72
C THR A 203 -4.59 -33.49 -17.17
N GLY A 204 -4.48 -32.70 -18.24
CA GLY A 204 -5.61 -32.42 -19.13
C GLY A 204 -5.60 -31.06 -19.84
N GLU A 205 -5.19 -31.09 -21.11
CA GLU A 205 -5.66 -30.29 -22.27
C GLU A 205 -5.54 -28.76 -22.32
N VAL A 206 -5.03 -28.34 -23.49
CA VAL A 206 -4.94 -26.98 -24.02
C VAL A 206 -6.34 -26.52 -24.43
N ASP A 207 -6.82 -25.41 -23.87
CA ASP A 207 -7.82 -24.59 -24.55
C ASP A 207 -7.54 -23.09 -24.32
N SER A 208 -7.60 -22.32 -25.42
CA SER A 208 -7.43 -20.86 -25.42
C SER A 208 -8.82 -20.17 -25.54
N PRO A 209 -8.92 -18.84 -25.43
CA PRO A 209 -9.26 -18.14 -24.20
C PRO A 209 -10.67 -17.54 -24.22
N LYS A 210 -11.47 -17.75 -23.16
CA LYS A 210 -12.66 -16.91 -22.90
C LYS A 210 -12.26 -15.68 -22.06
N LYS A 211 -12.39 -14.50 -22.66
CA LYS A 211 -12.29 -13.18 -22.02
C LYS A 211 -13.25 -13.12 -20.82
N ARG A 212 -12.74 -12.88 -19.60
CA ARG A 212 -13.55 -12.55 -18.41
C ARG A 212 -13.19 -11.14 -17.92
N THR A 213 -14.21 -10.38 -17.52
CA THR A 213 -14.20 -8.92 -17.29
C THR A 213 -13.77 -8.54 -15.87
N SER A 214 -13.39 -7.27 -15.66
CA SER A 214 -12.79 -6.71 -14.43
C SER A 214 -13.61 -6.78 -13.12
N HIS A 215 -14.78 -7.41 -13.13
CA HIS A 215 -15.56 -7.64 -11.91
C HIS A 215 -15.02 -8.85 -11.14
N ASP A 216 -14.59 -9.90 -11.85
CA ASP A 216 -14.04 -11.14 -11.26
C ASP A 216 -12.70 -10.89 -10.54
N GLU A 217 -11.96 -9.86 -10.95
CA GLU A 217 -10.66 -9.48 -10.37
C GLU A 217 -10.77 -8.88 -8.96
N LYS A 218 -11.89 -8.21 -8.66
CA LYS A 218 -12.15 -7.62 -7.32
C LYS A 218 -12.52 -8.70 -6.31
N ASP A 219 -13.36 -9.66 -6.72
CA ASP A 219 -13.83 -10.74 -5.86
C ASP A 219 -12.68 -11.70 -5.48
N ALA A 220 -11.73 -11.91 -6.40
CA ALA A 220 -10.52 -12.70 -6.14
C ALA A 220 -9.59 -12.03 -5.11
N TYR A 221 -9.44 -10.70 -5.15
CA TYR A 221 -8.63 -9.94 -4.19
C TYR A 221 -9.25 -9.93 -2.80
N GLU A 222 -10.57 -9.71 -2.71
CA GLU A 222 -11.29 -9.76 -1.44
C GLU A 222 -11.20 -11.15 -0.81
N THR A 223 -11.35 -12.21 -1.61
CA THR A 223 -11.20 -13.59 -1.15
C THR A 223 -9.79 -13.85 -0.61
N TYR A 224 -8.74 -13.46 -1.35
CA TYR A 224 -7.36 -13.61 -0.89
C TYR A 224 -7.09 -12.86 0.41
N PHE A 225 -7.54 -11.61 0.51
CA PHE A 225 -7.35 -10.80 1.71
C PHE A 225 -8.02 -11.42 2.93
N VAL A 226 -9.23 -11.94 2.78
CA VAL A 226 -9.95 -12.65 3.85
C VAL A 226 -9.23 -13.93 4.24
N THR A 227 -8.82 -14.76 3.27
CA THR A 227 -8.13 -16.03 3.57
C THR A 227 -6.77 -15.79 4.24
N ALA A 228 -5.99 -14.81 3.78
CA ALA A 228 -4.69 -14.47 4.36
C ALA A 228 -4.84 -13.89 5.78
N SER A 229 -5.84 -13.03 5.99
CA SER A 229 -6.16 -12.46 7.30
C SER A 229 -6.61 -13.55 8.28
N MET A 230 -7.47 -14.48 7.84
CA MET A 230 -7.92 -15.62 8.65
C MET A 230 -6.80 -16.60 8.96
N LYS A 231 -5.88 -16.83 8.03
CA LYS A 231 -4.69 -17.67 8.27
C LYS A 231 -3.76 -17.06 9.32
N GLY A 232 -3.53 -15.75 9.24
CA GLY A 232 -2.75 -15.02 10.25
C GLY A 232 -3.42 -15.02 11.62
N PHE A 233 -4.74 -14.82 11.66
CA PHE A 233 -5.54 -14.88 12.88
C PHE A 233 -5.54 -16.27 13.53
N ASN A 234 -5.67 -17.33 12.75
CA ASN A 234 -5.63 -18.72 13.24
C ASN A 234 -4.23 -19.14 13.72
N ALA A 235 -3.18 -18.41 13.34
CA ALA A 235 -1.81 -18.64 13.82
C ALA A 235 -1.48 -17.91 15.13
N LEU A 236 -2.42 -17.12 15.68
CA LEU A 236 -2.25 -16.44 16.97
C LEU A 236 -2.53 -17.37 18.14
N ASP A 237 -1.92 -17.06 19.29
CA ASP A 237 -2.19 -17.73 20.56
C ASP A 237 -3.67 -17.60 20.96
N LEU A 238 -4.22 -18.65 21.59
CA LEU A 238 -5.64 -18.76 21.97
C LEU A 238 -6.12 -17.58 22.83
N ASN A 239 -5.27 -17.01 23.68
CA ASN A 239 -5.64 -15.87 24.52
C ASN A 239 -5.75 -14.57 23.70
N ILE A 240 -4.79 -14.35 22.79
CA ILE A 240 -4.77 -13.20 21.89
C ILE A 240 -5.95 -13.25 20.92
N ARG A 241 -6.27 -14.45 20.43
CA ARG A 241 -7.42 -14.70 19.57
C ARG A 241 -8.74 -14.27 20.22
N LYS A 242 -8.98 -14.68 21.47
CA LYS A 242 -10.19 -14.34 22.22
C LYS A 242 -10.32 -12.85 22.51
N ASP A 243 -9.21 -12.16 22.73
CA ASP A 243 -9.21 -10.70 22.94
C ASP A 243 -9.51 -9.94 21.64
N VAL A 244 -8.96 -10.41 20.51
CA VAL A 244 -9.29 -9.87 19.18
C VAL A 244 -10.77 -10.12 18.85
N GLU A 245 -11.30 -11.32 19.08
CA GLU A 245 -12.73 -11.65 18.85
C GLU A 245 -13.65 -10.76 19.69
N ARG A 246 -13.31 -10.54 20.96
CA ARG A 246 -14.09 -9.66 21.85
C ARG A 246 -14.08 -8.21 21.38
N GLY A 247 -12.92 -7.68 21.00
CA GLY A 247 -12.80 -6.31 20.47
C GLY A 247 -13.49 -6.10 19.12
N PHE A 248 -13.70 -7.17 18.34
CA PHE A 248 -14.53 -7.13 17.13
C PHE A 248 -16.04 -7.19 17.46
N ALA A 249 -16.46 -8.05 18.40
CA ALA A 249 -17.84 -8.15 18.85
C ALA A 249 -18.35 -6.82 19.45
N GLU A 250 -17.56 -6.19 20.31
CA GLU A 250 -17.90 -4.89 20.93
C GLU A 250 -18.06 -3.75 19.91
N LYS A 251 -17.41 -3.84 18.74
CA LYS A 251 -17.52 -2.85 17.65
C LYS A 251 -18.68 -3.13 16.69
N LEU A 252 -19.25 -4.33 16.73
CA LEU A 252 -20.43 -4.70 15.94
C LEU A 252 -21.74 -4.37 16.68
N GLU A 253 -21.68 -4.30 18.02
CA GLU A 253 -22.82 -3.95 18.88
C GLU A 253 -22.92 -2.44 19.21
N ALA A 254 -21.96 -1.62 18.75
CA ALA A 254 -21.88 -0.17 18.97
C ALA A 254 -22.06 0.64 17.66
#